data_AF-A0A5B0LI04-F1
#
_entry.id   AF-A0A5B0LI04-F1
#
_cell.length_a   1.000
_cell.length_b   1.000
_cell.length_c   1.000
_cell.angle_alpha   90.00
_cell.angle_beta   90.00
_cell.angle_gamma   90.00
#
_symmetry.space_group_name_H-M   'P 1'
#
loop_
_entity.id
_entity.type
_entity.pdbx_description
1 polymer ?
#
loop_
_entity_poly.entity_id
_entity_poly.type
_entity_poly.pdbx_seq_one_letter_code
_entity_poly.pdbx_strand_id
1 'polypeptide(L)'
;MEGNISSASMMLAEYWNIKEYLQKKLASFTEPEFTSMINKMIAKTNIYIKEALDCDVILLATTLNPAYRLSMIQQWFPSHHTKAQVLLEVAYGELKSELDSKEDKKEPTPTPTTEVGDKSGEEDDIDFFPDAEEPQVADELSIYLGGR
;
A
#
# COMPACT_ATOMS: atom_id res chain seq x y z
N MET A 1 4.52 -0.20 -7.06
CA MET A 1 5.56 -1.03 -6.39
C MET A 1 6.97 -0.53 -6.72
N GLU A 2 7.17 0.78 -6.85
CA GLU A 2 8.50 1.38 -6.99
C GLU A 2 8.50 2.64 -6.12
N GLY A 3 9.16 2.55 -4.97
CA GLY A 3 9.28 3.60 -3.97
C GLY A 3 10.16 3.11 -2.84
N ASN A 4 10.91 4.00 -2.19
CA ASN A 4 11.82 3.67 -1.07
C ASN A 4 11.09 3.21 0.21
N ILE A 5 9.76 3.02 0.13
CA ILE A 5 8.91 2.52 1.20
C ILE A 5 8.67 1.04 0.92
N SER A 6 8.91 0.18 1.91
CA SER A 6 8.72 -1.27 1.79
C SER A 6 7.27 -1.63 1.47
N SER A 7 6.91 -1.68 0.18
CA SER A 7 5.58 -2.04 -0.31
C SER A 7 5.34 -3.56 -0.32
N ALA A 8 6.33 -4.35 0.13
CA ALA A 8 6.24 -5.80 0.13
C ALA A 8 5.06 -6.31 0.95
N SER A 9 4.74 -5.67 2.08
CA SER A 9 3.62 -6.05 2.94
C SER A 9 2.25 -5.90 2.26
N MET A 10 2.11 -4.98 1.31
CA MET A 10 0.88 -4.70 0.58
C MET A 10 0.73 -5.51 -0.71
N MET A 11 1.83 -6.07 -1.22
CA MET A 11 1.90 -6.70 -2.54
C MET A 11 0.80 -7.75 -2.77
N LEU A 12 0.51 -8.58 -1.76
CA LEU A 12 -0.54 -9.61 -1.86
C LEU A 12 -1.95 -9.01 -1.94
N ALA A 13 -2.25 -7.97 -1.16
CA ALA A 13 -3.54 -7.29 -1.21
C ALA A 13 -3.73 -6.58 -2.56
N GLU A 14 -2.71 -5.90 -3.06
CA GLU A 14 -2.74 -5.23 -4.37
C GLU A 14 -3.04 -6.21 -5.52
N TYR A 15 -2.34 -7.35 -5.56
CA TYR A 15 -2.61 -8.36 -6.58
C TYR A 15 -4.01 -8.95 -6.45
N TRP A 16 -4.51 -9.11 -5.23
CA TRP A 16 -5.87 -9.56 -5.00
C TRP A 16 -6.90 -8.55 -5.51
N ASN A 17 -6.73 -7.27 -5.20
CA ASN A 17 -7.59 -6.17 -5.64
C ASN A 17 -7.62 -6.09 -7.18
N ILE A 18 -6.47 -6.17 -7.84
CA ILE A 18 -6.38 -6.21 -9.30
C ILE A 18 -7.16 -7.40 -9.86
N LYS A 19 -6.99 -8.59 -9.27
CA LYS A 19 -7.70 -9.79 -9.71
C LYS A 19 -9.21 -9.63 -9.58
N GLU A 20 -9.68 -9.13 -8.43
CA GLU A 20 -11.11 -8.92 -8.19
C GLU A 20 -11.70 -7.87 -9.13
N TYR A 21 -11.00 -6.75 -9.34
CA TYR A 21 -11.37 -5.73 -10.31
C TYR A 21 -11.51 -6.33 -11.71
N LEU A 22 -10.51 -7.10 -12.17
CA LEU A 22 -10.54 -7.74 -13.47
C LEU A 22 -11.70 -8.75 -13.60
N GLN A 23 -12.02 -9.49 -12.53
CA GLN A 23 -13.15 -10.42 -12.52
C GLN A 23 -14.49 -9.69 -12.58
N LYS A 24 -14.68 -8.61 -11.82
CA LYS A 24 -15.88 -7.75 -11.89
C LYS A 24 -16.03 -7.17 -13.30
N LYS A 25 -14.92 -6.70 -13.88
CA LYS A 25 -14.86 -6.12 -15.22
C LYS A 25 -15.15 -7.16 -16.31
N LEU A 26 -14.72 -8.41 -16.14
CA LEU A 26 -15.03 -9.48 -17.09
C LEU A 26 -16.54 -9.68 -17.27
N ALA A 27 -17.34 -9.44 -16.22
CA ALA A 27 -18.80 -9.56 -16.28
C ALA A 27 -19.49 -8.42 -17.05
N SER A 28 -18.83 -7.28 -17.29
CA SER A 28 -19.41 -6.12 -17.97
C SER A 28 -19.10 -6.04 -19.47
N PHE A 29 -18.16 -6.84 -19.99
CA PHE A 29 -17.82 -6.86 -21.41
C PHE A 29 -18.38 -8.09 -22.13
N THR A 30 -19.04 -7.84 -23.26
CA THR A 30 -19.56 -8.89 -24.16
C THR A 30 -18.64 -9.17 -25.35
N GLU A 31 -17.71 -8.25 -25.63
CA GLU A 31 -16.82 -8.35 -26.78
C GLU A 31 -15.69 -9.37 -26.55
N PRO A 32 -15.49 -10.32 -27.48
CA PRO A 32 -14.60 -11.45 -27.26
C PRO A 32 -13.12 -11.06 -27.11
N GLU A 33 -12.70 -9.95 -27.73
CA GLU A 33 -11.33 -9.45 -27.66
C GLU A 33 -10.99 -8.94 -26.25
N PHE A 34 -11.88 -8.16 -25.64
CA PHE A 34 -11.71 -7.67 -24.26
C PHE A 34 -11.81 -8.81 -23.25
N THR A 35 -12.73 -9.76 -23.44
CA THR A 35 -12.81 -10.97 -22.61
C THR A 35 -11.49 -11.76 -22.66
N SER A 36 -10.90 -11.94 -23.85
CA SER A 36 -9.62 -12.63 -24.02
C SER A 36 -8.46 -11.87 -23.35
N MET A 37 -8.42 -10.55 -23.49
CA MET A 37 -7.42 -9.70 -22.85
C MET A 37 -7.51 -9.77 -21.32
N ILE A 38 -8.69 -9.59 -20.74
CA ILE A 38 -8.90 -9.63 -19.29
C ILE A 38 -8.54 -11.00 -18.73
N ASN A 39 -8.92 -12.10 -19.40
CA ASN A 39 -8.52 -13.44 -18.99
C ASN A 39 -7.00 -13.63 -18.95
N LYS A 40 -6.25 -13.08 -19.93
CA LYS A 40 -4.79 -13.09 -19.91
C LYS A 40 -4.22 -12.27 -18.76
N MET A 41 -4.81 -11.12 -18.46
CA MET A 41 -4.40 -10.29 -17.32
C MET A 41 -4.61 -11.05 -16.00
N ILE A 42 -5.78 -11.67 -15.81
CA ILE A 42 -6.07 -12.51 -14.62
C ILE A 42 -5.06 -13.66 -14.51
N ALA A 43 -4.75 -14.35 -15.62
CA ALA A 43 -3.77 -15.42 -15.62
C ALA A 43 -2.38 -14.93 -15.18
N LYS A 44 -1.96 -13.76 -15.67
CA LYS A 44 -0.68 -13.15 -15.28
C LYS A 44 -0.69 -12.70 -13.81
N THR A 45 -1.77 -12.11 -13.32
CA THR A 45 -1.92 -11.74 -11.92
C THR A 45 -1.85 -12.96 -11.00
N ASN A 46 -2.46 -14.10 -11.37
CA ASN A 46 -2.34 -15.33 -10.59
C ASN A 46 -0.91 -15.86 -10.50
N ILE A 47 -0.08 -15.68 -11.55
CA ILE A 47 1.34 -16.03 -11.51
C ILE A 47 2.05 -15.18 -10.47
N TYR A 48 1.84 -13.86 -10.49
CA TYR A 48 2.46 -12.96 -9.51
C TYR A 48 1.99 -13.21 -8.07
N ILE A 49 0.70 -13.54 -7.87
CA ILE A 49 0.20 -13.97 -6.55
C ILE A 49 0.97 -15.20 -6.07
N LYS A 50 1.17 -16.20 -6.95
CA LYS A 50 1.92 -17.40 -6.59
C LYS A 50 3.37 -17.08 -6.24
N GLU A 51 4.05 -16.29 -7.07
CA GLU A 51 5.45 -15.88 -6.81
C GLU A 51 5.59 -15.10 -5.50
N ALA A 52 4.63 -14.21 -5.20
CA ALA A 52 4.59 -13.46 -3.94
C ALA A 52 4.34 -14.37 -2.73
N LEU A 53 3.47 -15.39 -2.87
CA LEU A 53 3.22 -16.38 -1.82
C LEU A 53 4.42 -17.31 -1.57
N ASP A 54 5.18 -17.63 -2.62
CA ASP A 54 6.40 -18.43 -2.54
C ASP A 54 7.59 -17.62 -1.96
N CYS A 55 7.43 -16.31 -1.73
CA CYS A 55 8.46 -15.44 -1.17
C CYS A 55 8.25 -15.22 0.34
N ASP A 56 9.10 -15.85 1.15
CA ASP A 56 9.06 -15.77 2.61
C ASP A 56 9.09 -14.33 3.14
N VAL A 57 9.87 -13.44 2.53
CA VAL A 57 10.00 -12.05 2.95
C VAL A 57 8.68 -11.30 2.76
N ILE A 58 8.00 -11.51 1.63
CA ILE A 58 6.69 -10.92 1.36
C ILE A 58 5.68 -11.48 2.35
N LEU A 59 5.66 -12.81 2.55
CA LEU A 59 4.73 -13.46 3.46
C LEU A 59 4.88 -12.95 4.91
N LEU A 60 6.13 -12.80 5.38
CA LEU A 60 6.44 -12.22 6.68
C LEU A 60 6.04 -10.75 6.76
N ALA A 61 6.37 -9.94 5.75
CA ALA A 61 6.01 -8.51 5.73
C ALA A 61 4.49 -8.30 5.77
N THR A 62 3.73 -9.09 5.00
CA THR A 62 2.26 -9.05 4.98
C THR A 62 1.68 -9.50 6.32
N THR A 63 2.13 -10.60 6.91
CA THR A 63 1.60 -11.11 8.19
C THR A 63 1.97 -10.23 9.40
N LEU A 64 3.08 -9.51 9.33
CA LEU A 64 3.51 -8.57 10.35
C LEU A 64 2.98 -7.14 10.11
N ASN A 65 2.23 -6.88 9.03
CA ASN A 65 1.72 -5.55 8.73
C ASN A 65 0.80 -5.05 9.86
N PRO A 66 1.17 -3.94 10.54
CA PRO A 66 0.37 -3.33 11.59
C PRO A 66 -1.07 -3.00 11.18
N ALA A 67 -1.26 -2.53 9.94
CA ALA A 67 -2.56 -2.10 9.46
C ALA A 67 -3.58 -3.25 9.52
N TYR A 68 -3.24 -4.44 9.01
CA TYR A 68 -4.15 -5.60 9.07
C TYR A 68 -4.52 -5.99 10.50
N ARG A 69 -3.58 -5.91 11.43
CA ARG A 69 -3.82 -6.21 12.85
C ARG A 69 -4.70 -5.16 13.52
N LEU A 70 -4.52 -3.89 13.16
CA LEU A 70 -5.37 -2.80 13.64
C LEU A 70 -6.79 -2.90 13.08
N SER A 71 -6.96 -3.24 11.79
CA SER A 71 -8.28 -3.48 11.19
C SER A 71 -9.03 -4.61 11.90
N MET A 72 -8.33 -5.69 12.27
CA MET A 72 -8.91 -6.77 13.07
C MET A 72 -9.44 -6.27 14.43
N ILE A 73 -8.66 -5.43 15.13
CA ILE A 73 -9.08 -4.84 16.41
C ILE A 73 -10.24 -3.86 16.20
N GLN A 74 -10.22 -3.07 15.14
CA GLN A 74 -11.31 -2.16 14.81
C GLN A 74 -12.63 -2.91 14.57
N GLN A 75 -12.56 -4.01 13.82
CA GLN A 75 -13.73 -4.79 13.45
C GLN A 75 -14.34 -5.57 14.63
N TRP A 76 -13.51 -6.15 15.51
CA TRP A 76 -13.99 -7.05 16.57
C TRP A 76 -13.95 -6.44 17.98
N PHE A 77 -13.09 -5.46 18.22
CA PHE A 77 -12.85 -4.84 19.52
C PHE A 77 -12.70 -3.30 19.42
N PRO A 78 -13.68 -2.60 18.83
CA PRO A 78 -13.54 -1.17 18.48
C PRO A 78 -13.20 -0.29 19.69
N SER A 79 -13.69 -0.63 20.88
CA SER A 79 -13.36 0.09 22.13
C SER A 79 -11.87 0.10 22.50
N HIS A 80 -11.07 -0.81 21.92
CA HIS A 80 -9.64 -0.94 22.19
C HIS A 80 -8.77 -0.57 20.98
N HIS A 81 -9.37 -0.15 19.86
CA HIS A 81 -8.64 0.21 18.64
C HIS A 81 -7.67 1.36 18.88
N THR A 82 -8.15 2.49 19.43
CA THR A 82 -7.31 3.66 19.73
C THR A 82 -6.15 3.30 20.67
N LYS A 83 -6.40 2.46 21.68
CA LYS A 83 -5.34 2.00 22.59
C LYS A 83 -4.30 1.17 21.85
N ALA A 84 -4.73 0.26 20.98
CA ALA A 84 -3.82 -0.58 20.21
C ALA A 84 -2.97 0.24 19.22
N GLN A 85 -3.56 1.25 18.58
CA GLN A 85 -2.85 2.17 17.70
C GLN A 85 -1.76 2.92 18.45
N VAL A 86 -2.08 3.55 19.59
CA VAL A 86 -1.09 4.29 20.41
C VAL A 86 0.05 3.37 20.86
N LEU A 87 -0.25 2.14 21.30
CA LEU A 87 0.78 1.18 21.69
C LEU A 87 1.71 0.82 20.53
N LEU A 88 1.16 0.71 19.32
CA LEU A 88 1.93 0.38 18.13
C LEU A 88 2.86 1.53 17.71
N GLU A 89 2.36 2.76 17.73
CA GLU A 89 3.14 3.97 17.43
C GLU A 89 4.32 4.14 18.40
N VAL A 90 4.08 3.94 19.71
CA VAL A 90 5.14 4.00 20.73
C VAL A 90 6.20 2.94 20.48
N ALA A 91 5.81 1.67 20.32
CA ALA A 91 6.75 0.57 20.10
C ALA A 91 7.56 0.75 18.81
N TYR A 92 6.92 1.26 17.75
CA TYR A 92 7.62 1.56 16.49
C TYR A 92 8.62 2.71 16.64
N GLY A 93 8.25 3.77 17.36
CA GLY A 93 9.14 4.89 17.65
C GLY A 93 10.39 4.48 18.44
N GLU A 94 10.23 3.61 19.43
CA GLU A 94 11.34 3.02 20.21
C GLU A 94 12.28 2.21 19.32
N LEU A 95 11.73 1.29 18.53
CA LEU A 95 12.50 0.46 17.58
C LEU A 95 13.25 1.30 16.55
N LYS A 96 12.60 2.36 16.02
CA LYS A 96 13.22 3.26 15.05
C LYS A 96 14.43 3.98 15.65
N SER A 97 14.27 4.56 16.84
CA SER A 97 15.36 5.22 17.58
C SER A 97 16.54 4.28 17.85
N GLU A 98 16.27 3.03 18.22
CA GLU A 98 17.32 2.02 18.41
C GLU A 98 18.07 1.64 17.13
N LEU A 99 17.41 1.67 15.98
CA LEU A 99 18.02 1.40 14.68
C LEU A 99 18.85 2.60 14.22
N ASP A 100 18.30 3.81 14.28
CA ASP A 100 18.98 5.05 13.90
C ASP A 100 20.28 5.22 14.71
N SER A 101 20.23 4.96 16.02
CA SER A 101 21.42 4.99 16.90
C SER A 101 22.46 3.89 16.62
N LYS A 102 22.08 2.81 15.92
CA LYS A 102 23.01 1.76 15.44
C LYS A 102 23.58 2.12 14.06
N GLU A 103 22.85 2.87 13.24
CA GLU A 103 23.31 3.34 11.93
C GLU A 103 24.35 4.45 12.04
N ASP A 104 24.25 5.33 13.04
CA ASP A 104 25.27 6.36 13.35
C ASP A 104 26.67 5.79 13.67
N LYS A 105 26.80 4.46 13.80
CA LYS A 105 28.09 3.76 13.98
C LYS A 105 28.69 3.18 12.68
N LYS A 106 28.04 3.31 11.52
CA LYS A 106 28.57 2.85 10.23
C LYS A 106 28.88 4.03 9.30
N GLU A 107 30.12 4.09 8.81
CA GLU A 107 30.61 5.05 7.81
C GLU A 107 29.80 4.99 6.48
N PRO A 108 29.71 6.11 5.73
CA PRO A 108 28.75 6.28 4.66
C PRO A 108 29.21 5.66 3.33
N THR A 109 28.27 5.10 2.57
CA THR A 109 28.44 4.73 1.14
C THR A 109 27.22 5.26 0.36
N PRO A 110 27.38 5.77 -0.89
CA PRO A 110 26.49 6.80 -1.42
C PRO A 110 25.23 6.26 -2.11
N THR A 111 24.21 7.12 -2.07
CA THR A 111 22.86 7.05 -2.65
C THR A 111 22.86 7.01 -4.19
N PRO A 112 21.77 6.48 -4.79
CA PRO A 112 21.23 7.09 -6.00
C PRO A 112 19.72 7.43 -5.89
N THR A 113 19.44 8.68 -6.26
CA THR A 113 18.14 9.33 -6.49
C THR A 113 17.32 8.65 -7.57
N THR A 114 15.98 8.58 -7.43
CA THR A 114 15.08 8.54 -8.60
C THR A 114 13.71 9.12 -8.28
N GLU A 115 13.16 9.82 -9.28
CA GLU A 115 12.03 10.75 -9.29
C GLU A 115 10.66 10.06 -9.20
N VAL A 116 9.67 10.75 -8.60
CA VAL A 116 8.32 10.26 -8.34
C VAL A 116 7.35 10.73 -9.43
N GLY A 117 6.58 9.80 -10.01
CA GLY A 117 5.48 10.08 -10.93
C GLY A 117 4.15 9.65 -10.33
N ASP A 118 3.28 10.64 -10.12
CA ASP A 118 1.98 10.57 -9.46
C ASP A 118 0.86 10.04 -10.38
N LYS A 119 0.01 9.12 -9.90
CA LYS A 119 -1.31 8.78 -10.48
C LYS A 119 -2.26 8.21 -9.43
N SER A 120 -3.26 9.02 -9.11
CA SER A 120 -4.47 8.70 -8.34
C SER A 120 -5.46 7.83 -9.13
N GLY A 121 -6.18 6.96 -8.42
CA GLY A 121 -7.31 6.17 -8.93
C GLY A 121 -8.25 5.83 -7.78
N GLU A 122 -9.51 6.21 -7.92
CA GLU A 122 -10.59 6.09 -6.92
C GLU A 122 -11.01 4.62 -6.70
N GLU A 123 -11.13 4.22 -5.42
CA GLU A 123 -11.53 2.88 -4.96
C GLU A 123 -12.86 2.96 -4.18
N ASP A 124 -13.85 2.12 -4.54
CA ASP A 124 -15.06 1.93 -3.74
C ASP A 124 -14.82 0.82 -2.67
N ASP A 125 -14.93 1.26 -1.40
CA ASP A 125 -15.49 0.58 -0.21
C ASP A 125 -14.73 -0.56 0.51
N ILE A 126 -13.44 -0.39 0.82
CA ILE A 126 -12.91 -0.70 2.17
C ILE A 126 -11.88 0.37 2.54
N ASP A 127 -12.26 1.31 3.40
CA ASP A 127 -11.33 2.31 3.92
C ASP A 127 -10.41 1.69 4.98
N PHE A 128 -9.17 1.41 4.58
CA PHE A 128 -8.12 0.94 5.48
C PHE A 128 -7.45 2.07 6.28
N PHE A 129 -7.81 3.35 6.04
CA PHE A 129 -7.11 4.53 6.54
C PHE A 129 -8.05 5.75 6.73
N PRO A 130 -8.68 5.94 7.90
CA PRO A 130 -9.50 7.13 8.15
C PRO A 130 -8.65 8.42 8.22
N ASP A 131 -9.11 9.47 7.54
CA ASP A 131 -8.40 10.76 7.44
C ASP A 131 -8.24 11.48 8.78
N ALA A 132 -7.08 12.15 8.94
CA ALA A 132 -6.81 13.11 10.01
C ALA A 132 -7.08 14.54 9.50
N GLU A 133 -7.75 15.37 10.31
CA GLU A 133 -8.06 16.76 9.96
C GLU A 133 -6.77 17.58 9.74
N GLU A 134 -6.50 17.99 8.49
CA GLU A 134 -5.44 18.94 8.16
C GLU A 134 -5.98 20.30 7.67
N PRO A 135 -5.26 21.41 7.99
CA PRO A 135 -5.69 22.76 7.67
C PRO A 135 -5.38 23.13 6.21
N GLN A 136 -6.25 23.98 5.64
CA GLN A 136 -6.21 24.47 4.27
C GLN A 136 -4.86 25.09 3.88
N VAL A 137 -4.12 24.44 2.97
CA VAL A 137 -3.05 25.06 2.20
C VAL A 137 -3.40 24.94 0.72
N ALA A 138 -3.28 26.07 0.03
CA ALA A 138 -3.86 26.30 -1.29
C ALA A 138 -3.35 25.36 -2.39
N ASP A 139 -4.29 24.98 -3.26
CA ASP A 139 -4.19 24.05 -4.37
C ASP A 139 -3.17 24.50 -5.45
N GLU A 140 -2.08 23.73 -5.58
CA GLU A 140 -0.97 23.94 -6.52
C GLU A 140 -1.41 24.03 -7.98
N LEU A 141 -2.59 23.48 -8.32
CA LEU A 141 -3.18 23.55 -9.66
C LEU A 141 -3.49 24.99 -10.12
N SER A 142 -3.75 25.89 -9.17
CA SER A 142 -4.06 27.30 -9.48
C SER A 142 -2.84 28.10 -9.93
N ILE A 143 -1.63 27.67 -9.57
CA ILE A 143 -0.37 28.30 -9.98
C ILE A 143 -0.07 27.95 -11.45
N TYR A 144 -0.36 26.72 -11.87
CA TYR A 144 -0.04 26.23 -13.21
C TYR A 144 -0.97 26.78 -14.30
N LEU A 145 -2.25 27.01 -13.96
CA LEU A 145 -3.25 27.57 -14.88
C LEU A 145 -3.17 29.09 -15.03
N GLY A 146 -2.43 29.77 -14.16
CA GLY A 146 -2.37 31.23 -14.05
C GLY A 146 -1.43 31.95 -15.01
N GLY A 147 -0.69 31.23 -15.86
CA GLY A 147 0.12 31.74 -16.98
C GLY A 147 0.70 33.15 -16.81
N ARG A 148 1.92 33.25 -16.27
CA ARG A 148 2.72 34.48 -16.34
C ARG A 148 4.07 34.23 -17.01
#